data_AF-A0A958KUB5-F1
#
_entry.id   AF-A0A958KUB5-F1
#
_cell.length_a   1.000
_cell.length_b   1.000
_cell.length_c   1.000
_cell.angle_alpha   90.00
_cell.angle_beta   90.00
_cell.angle_gamma   90.00
#
_symmetry.space_group_name_H-M   'P 1'
#
loop_
_entity.id
_entity.type
_entity.pdbx_description
1 polymer ?
#
loop_
_entity_poly.entity_id
_entity_poly.type
_entity_poly.pdbx_seq_one_letter_code
_entity_poly.pdbx_strand_id
1 'polypeptide(L)'
;MKTEWISFIFFGMAALIHVGLFILESFLFQKDGAQAKLGLTKEQHAAVKPWALNQGYYNLFLAIGTFVGLSLVLKKQILLAGVLTSFCGLSMMGAGTVLWFTVPRSRKFALLQILPPLIGFAFLFFHISSSIGR
;
A
#
# COMPACT_ATOMS: atom_id res chain seq x y z
N MET A 1 2.31 10.24 -22.90
CA MET A 1 3.14 9.65 -21.81
C MET A 1 3.37 8.20 -22.17
N LYS A 2 4.63 7.73 -22.22
CA LYS A 2 4.89 6.32 -22.55
C LYS A 2 4.25 5.43 -21.48
N THR A 3 3.59 4.34 -21.88
CA THR A 3 2.77 3.49 -20.99
C THR A 3 3.55 2.95 -19.80
N GLU A 4 4.87 2.79 -19.91
CA GLU A 4 5.74 2.40 -18.78
C GLU A 4 5.62 3.33 -17.57
N TRP A 5 5.47 4.65 -17.77
CA TRP A 5 5.44 5.62 -16.68
C TRP A 5 4.12 5.63 -15.91
N ILE A 6 3.06 5.08 -16.50
CA ILE A 6 1.75 4.98 -15.83
C ILE A 6 1.86 4.02 -14.65
N SER A 7 2.49 2.86 -14.86
CA SER A 7 2.73 1.89 -13.77
C SER A 7 3.49 2.53 -12.59
N PHE A 8 4.49 3.35 -12.91
CA PHE A 8 5.31 4.08 -11.97
C PHE A 8 4.50 5.03 -11.07
N ILE A 9 3.60 5.80 -11.68
CA ILE A 9 2.72 6.73 -10.97
C ILE A 9 1.81 5.97 -10.00
N PHE A 10 1.21 4.87 -10.43
CA PHE A 10 0.28 4.10 -9.61
C PHE A 10 0.95 3.36 -8.45
N PHE A 11 2.15 2.80 -8.66
CA PHE A 11 2.96 2.26 -7.56
C PHE A 11 3.42 3.35 -6.59
N GLY A 12 3.81 4.53 -7.10
CA GLY A 12 4.15 5.68 -6.26
C GLY A 12 2.95 6.15 -5.42
N MET A 13 1.76 6.21 -6.01
CA MET A 13 0.52 6.53 -5.30
C MET A 13 0.20 5.46 -4.24
N ALA A 14 0.40 4.17 -4.54
CA ALA A 14 0.24 3.10 -3.57
C ALA A 14 1.16 3.31 -2.36
N ALA A 15 2.44 3.60 -2.59
CA ALA A 15 3.41 3.88 -1.52
C ALA A 15 2.99 5.10 -0.67
N LEU A 16 2.58 6.20 -1.30
CA LEU A 16 2.13 7.40 -0.60
C LEU A 16 0.89 7.15 0.26
N ILE A 17 -0.07 6.37 -0.23
CA ILE A 17 -1.24 5.96 0.56
C ILE A 17 -0.80 5.19 1.81
N HIS A 18 0.18 4.28 1.69
CA HIS A 18 0.68 3.51 2.82
C HIS A 18 1.50 4.36 3.81
N VAL A 19 2.19 5.41 3.35
CA VAL A 19 2.74 6.44 4.25
C VAL A 19 1.62 7.15 5.01
N GLY A 20 0.51 7.48 4.34
CA GLY A 20 -0.68 8.05 4.98
C GLY A 20 -1.29 7.12 6.05
N LEU A 21 -1.36 5.81 5.76
CA LEU A 21 -1.81 4.79 6.73
C LEU A 21 -0.84 4.65 7.91
N PHE A 22 0.47 4.66 7.66
CA PHE A 22 1.47 4.72 8.72
C PHE A 22 1.25 5.91 9.66
N ILE A 23 1.01 7.11 9.09
CA ILE A 23 0.74 8.31 9.87
C ILE A 23 -0.55 8.15 10.70
N LEU A 24 -1.60 7.64 10.06
CA LEU A 24 -2.89 7.39 10.69
C LEU A 24 -2.76 6.43 11.87
N GLU A 25 -2.13 5.28 11.69
CA GLU A 25 -2.11 4.19 12.66
C GLU A 25 -1.05 4.38 13.76
N SER A 26 0.11 4.95 13.41
CA SER A 26 1.25 5.10 14.33
C SER A 26 1.20 6.39 15.14
N PHE A 27 0.49 7.42 14.66
CA PHE A 27 0.41 8.71 15.35
C PHE A 27 -1.02 9.13 15.64
N LEU A 28 -1.88 9.23 14.63
CA LEU A 28 -3.22 9.79 14.83
C LEU A 28 -4.12 8.88 15.68
N PHE A 29 -4.04 7.57 15.46
CA PHE A 29 -4.76 6.56 16.24
C PHE A 29 -4.23 6.45 17.67
N GLN A 30 -3.00 6.89 17.93
CA GLN A 30 -2.38 6.82 19.25
C GLN A 30 -2.81 7.98 20.17
N LYS A 31 -3.41 9.04 19.62
CA LYS A 31 -3.88 10.21 20.38
C LYS A 31 -5.09 9.87 21.25
N ASP A 32 -5.18 10.56 22.39
CA ASP A 32 -6.37 10.49 23.25
C ASP A 32 -7.60 11.04 22.52
N GLY A 33 -8.73 10.33 22.63
CA GLY A 33 -9.98 10.70 21.96
C GLY A 33 -10.12 10.12 20.55
N ALA A 34 -9.08 9.50 19.98
CA ALA A 34 -9.17 8.84 18.67
C ALA A 34 -10.25 7.74 18.63
N GLN A 35 -10.49 7.07 19.76
CA GLN A 35 -11.50 6.03 19.93
C GLN A 35 -12.93 6.50 19.63
N ALA A 36 -13.23 7.79 19.89
CA ALA A 36 -14.57 8.33 19.74
C ALA A 36 -15.04 8.31 18.27
N LYS A 37 -14.11 8.55 17.34
CA LYS A 37 -14.39 8.50 15.88
C LYS A 37 -14.68 7.09 15.38
N LEU A 38 -14.31 6.08 16.15
CA LEU A 38 -14.42 4.67 15.80
C LEU A 38 -15.50 3.93 16.62
N GLY A 39 -16.18 4.65 17.53
CA GLY A 39 -17.16 4.05 18.44
C GLY A 39 -16.55 3.04 19.42
N LEU A 40 -15.25 3.14 19.71
CA LEU A 40 -14.56 2.25 20.63
C LEU A 40 -14.60 2.81 22.06
N THR A 41 -14.72 1.92 23.06
CA THR A 41 -14.47 2.29 24.46
C THR A 41 -12.99 2.58 24.68
N LYS A 42 -12.65 3.25 25.80
CA LYS A 42 -11.23 3.49 26.16
C LYS A 42 -10.45 2.18 26.32
N GLU A 43 -11.08 1.16 26.91
CA GLU A 43 -10.46 -0.16 27.11
C GLU A 43 -10.23 -0.90 25.79
N GLN A 44 -11.23 -0.92 24.90
CA GLN A 44 -11.09 -1.51 23.57
C GLN A 44 -9.97 -0.82 22.77
N HIS A 45 -9.91 0.52 22.83
CA HIS A 45 -8.87 1.28 22.15
C HIS A 45 -7.48 0.95 22.70
N ALA A 46 -7.32 0.93 24.03
CA ALA A 46 -6.06 0.57 24.67
C ALA A 46 -5.60 -0.83 24.26
N ALA A 47 -6.51 -1.79 24.14
CA ALA A 47 -6.19 -3.17 23.73
C ALA A 47 -5.66 -3.27 22.29
N VAL A 48 -6.15 -2.43 21.36
CA VAL A 48 -5.74 -2.49 19.94
C VAL A 48 -4.64 -1.50 19.55
N LYS A 49 -4.33 -0.51 20.39
CA LYS A 49 -3.27 0.50 20.14
C LYS A 49 -1.92 -0.09 19.74
N PRO A 50 -1.37 -1.12 20.44
CA PRO A 50 -0.09 -1.71 20.06
C PRO A 50 -0.13 -2.41 18.69
N TRP A 51 -1.25 -3.06 18.37
CA TRP A 51 -1.46 -3.73 17.08
C TRP A 51 -1.56 -2.72 15.93
N ALA A 52 -2.29 -1.62 16.14
CA ALA A 52 -2.38 -0.54 15.17
C ALA A 52 -1.00 0.10 14.93
N LEU A 53 -0.22 0.34 15.99
CA LEU A 53 1.14 0.86 15.85
C LEU A 53 2.01 -0.09 15.00
N ASN A 54 1.99 -1.38 15.30
CA ASN A 54 2.76 -2.37 14.54
C ASN A 54 2.32 -2.41 13.07
N GLN A 55 1.02 -2.37 12.81
CA GLN A 55 0.46 -2.32 11.45
C GLN A 55 0.93 -1.08 10.68
N GLY A 56 0.99 0.07 11.36
CA GLY A 56 1.52 1.30 10.79
C GLY A 56 2.97 1.13 10.31
N TYR A 57 3.83 0.47 11.09
CA TYR A 57 5.21 0.23 10.67
C TYR A 57 5.33 -0.78 9.52
N TYR A 58 4.48 -1.81 9.46
CA TYR A 58 4.41 -2.66 8.26
C TYR A 58 4.03 -1.83 7.02
N ASN A 59 3.06 -0.93 7.13
CA ASN A 59 2.69 -0.02 6.05
C ASN A 59 3.86 0.89 5.62
N LEU A 60 4.64 1.41 6.57
CA LEU A 60 5.85 2.19 6.29
C LEU A 60 6.89 1.37 5.52
N PHE A 61 7.17 0.14 5.94
CA PHE A 61 8.17 -0.71 5.28
C PHE A 61 7.74 -1.11 3.87
N LEU A 62 6.46 -1.38 3.66
CA LEU A 62 5.92 -1.61 2.31
C LEU A 62 6.08 -0.36 1.43
N ALA A 63 5.81 0.83 1.95
CA ALA A 63 6.02 2.09 1.22
C ALA A 63 7.49 2.32 0.87
N ILE A 64 8.40 2.12 1.83
CA ILE A 64 9.85 2.22 1.61
C ILE A 64 10.31 1.22 0.55
N GLY A 65 9.91 -0.05 0.66
CA GLY A 65 10.24 -1.08 -0.33
C GLY A 65 9.77 -0.69 -1.73
N THR A 66 8.54 -0.18 -1.86
CA THR A 66 8.03 0.32 -3.15
C THR A 66 8.84 1.51 -3.68
N PHE A 67 9.14 2.53 -2.86
CA PHE A 67 9.96 3.67 -3.31
C PHE A 67 11.38 3.26 -3.71
N VAL A 68 12.00 2.35 -2.96
CA VAL A 68 13.30 1.78 -3.32
C VAL A 68 13.19 1.05 -4.65
N GLY A 69 12.19 0.18 -4.82
CA GLY A 69 11.93 -0.52 -6.08
C GLY A 69 11.78 0.43 -7.27
N LEU A 70 11.02 1.51 -7.13
CA LEU A 70 10.88 2.55 -8.14
C LEU A 70 12.23 3.25 -8.43
N SER A 71 13.00 3.60 -7.41
CA SER A 71 14.33 4.21 -7.60
C SER A 71 15.30 3.30 -8.37
N LEU A 72 15.18 1.97 -8.22
CA LEU A 72 16.02 0.99 -8.90
C LEU A 72 15.71 0.91 -10.41
N VAL A 73 14.47 1.20 -10.83
CA VAL A 73 14.14 1.35 -12.25
C VAL A 73 14.94 2.50 -12.87
N LEU A 74 15.05 3.63 -12.17
CA LEU A 74 15.83 4.79 -12.64
C LEU A 74 17.33 4.46 -12.78
N LYS A 75 17.80 3.50 -11.99
CA LYS A 75 19.17 2.95 -12.06
C LYS A 75 19.32 1.78 -13.04
N LYS A 76 18.27 1.48 -13.82
CA LYS A 76 18.22 0.34 -14.78
C LYS A 76 18.40 -1.04 -14.13
N GLN A 77 18.17 -1.17 -12.82
CA GLN A 77 18.21 -2.45 -12.10
C GLN A 77 16.83 -3.13 -12.13
N ILE A 78 16.38 -3.49 -13.35
CA ILE A 78 14.98 -3.85 -13.64
C ILE A 78 14.51 -5.08 -12.87
N LEU A 79 15.34 -6.13 -12.74
CA LEU A 79 14.97 -7.35 -12.02
C LEU A 79 14.70 -7.07 -10.53
N LEU A 80 15.64 -6.39 -9.85
CA LEU A 80 15.49 -6.04 -8.44
C LEU A 80 14.30 -5.11 -8.23
N ALA A 81 14.15 -4.11 -9.10
CA ALA A 81 13.01 -3.19 -9.07
C ALA A 81 11.68 -3.94 -9.19
N GLY A 82 11.58 -4.85 -10.16
CA GLY A 82 10.40 -5.67 -10.41
C GLY A 82 10.06 -6.56 -9.22
N VAL A 83 11.03 -7.31 -8.68
CA VAL A 83 10.81 -8.19 -7.52
C VAL A 83 10.33 -7.40 -6.30
N LEU A 84 11.04 -6.33 -5.93
CA LEU A 84 10.73 -5.57 -4.73
C LEU A 84 9.38 -4.83 -4.84
N THR A 85 9.16 -4.13 -5.95
CA THR A 85 7.90 -3.40 -6.18
C THR A 85 6.72 -4.37 -6.28
N SER A 86 6.90 -5.53 -6.91
CA SER A 86 5.83 -6.51 -7.05
C SER A 86 5.48 -7.17 -5.72
N PHE A 87 6.48 -7.55 -4.92
CA PHE A 87 6.23 -8.11 -3.59
C PHE A 87 5.47 -7.12 -2.70
N CYS A 88 5.88 -5.85 -2.68
CA CYS A 88 5.18 -4.83 -1.92
C CYS A 88 3.75 -4.62 -2.45
N GLY A 89 3.58 -4.43 -3.77
CA GLY A 89 2.27 -4.19 -4.38
C GLY A 89 1.30 -5.36 -4.17
N LEU A 90 1.76 -6.60 -4.33
CA LEU A 90 0.94 -7.80 -4.08
C LEU A 90 0.59 -7.94 -2.59
N SER A 91 1.51 -7.58 -1.68
CA SER A 91 1.23 -7.58 -0.24
C SER A 91 0.14 -6.58 0.13
N MET A 92 0.19 -5.37 -0.45
CA MET A 92 -0.86 -4.35 -0.28
C MET A 92 -2.21 -4.85 -0.80
N MET A 93 -2.24 -5.45 -1.99
CA MET A 93 -3.45 -6.05 -2.56
C MET A 93 -3.99 -7.21 -1.71
N GLY A 94 -3.10 -8.06 -1.20
CA GLY A 94 -3.44 -9.18 -0.32
C GLY A 94 -4.07 -8.72 0.98
N ALA A 95 -3.42 -7.79 1.68
CA ALA A 95 -3.94 -7.19 2.91
C ALA A 95 -5.29 -6.47 2.68
N GLY A 96 -5.40 -5.70 1.59
CA GLY A 96 -6.64 -5.05 1.21
C GLY A 96 -7.75 -6.06 0.91
N THR A 97 -7.44 -7.17 0.24
CA THR A 97 -8.39 -8.25 -0.04
C THR A 97 -8.89 -8.90 1.26
N VAL A 98 -8.00 -9.20 2.19
CA VAL A 98 -8.38 -9.72 3.51
C VAL A 98 -9.30 -8.73 4.23
N LEU A 99 -8.97 -7.44 4.22
CA LEU A 99 -9.78 -6.40 4.85
C LEU A 99 -11.18 -6.27 4.22
N TRP A 100 -11.28 -6.40 2.89
CA TRP A 100 -12.54 -6.31 2.15
C TRP A 100 -13.57 -7.37 2.60
N PHE A 101 -13.09 -8.60 2.82
CA PHE A 101 -13.94 -9.73 3.20
C PHE A 101 -14.18 -9.82 4.71
N THR A 102 -13.23 -9.38 5.54
CA THR A 102 -13.33 -9.49 7.00
C THR A 102 -14.05 -8.33 7.67
N VAL A 103 -13.93 -7.10 7.14
CA VAL A 103 -14.49 -5.89 7.77
C VAL A 103 -15.28 -5.07 6.75
N PRO A 104 -16.58 -5.38 6.51
CA PRO A 104 -17.40 -4.70 5.50
C PRO A 104 -17.45 -3.17 5.64
N ARG A 105 -17.37 -2.68 6.89
CA ARG A 105 -17.39 -1.25 7.25
C ARG A 105 -16.13 -0.51 6.75
N SER A 106 -15.05 -1.24 6.52
CA SER A 106 -13.72 -0.71 6.13
C SER A 106 -13.39 -0.95 4.65
N ARG A 107 -14.36 -1.37 3.83
CA ARG A 107 -14.17 -1.64 2.40
C ARG A 107 -13.58 -0.47 1.62
N LYS A 108 -13.87 0.76 2.02
CA LYS A 108 -13.28 1.96 1.41
C LYS A 108 -11.75 1.99 1.57
N PHE A 109 -11.24 1.60 2.74
CA PHE A 109 -9.80 1.48 2.99
C PHE A 109 -9.18 0.27 2.30
N ALA A 110 -9.93 -0.83 2.18
CA ALA A 110 -9.50 -1.98 1.38
C ALA A 110 -9.27 -1.58 -0.09
N LEU A 111 -10.16 -0.80 -0.68
CA LEU A 111 -10.00 -0.31 -2.06
C LEU A 111 -8.77 0.60 -2.22
N LEU A 112 -8.45 1.41 -1.21
CA LEU A 112 -7.23 2.24 -1.23
C LEU A 112 -5.96 1.40 -1.22
N GLN A 113 -5.98 0.20 -0.61
CA GLN A 113 -4.87 -0.74 -0.62
C GLN A 113 -4.79 -1.53 -1.94
N ILE A 114 -5.93 -1.87 -2.55
CA ILE A 114 -6.00 -2.73 -3.75
C ILE A 114 -5.81 -1.96 -5.05
N LEU A 115 -6.56 -0.87 -5.25
CA LEU A 115 -6.72 -0.28 -6.59
C LEU A 115 -5.41 0.32 -7.13
N PRO A 116 -4.64 1.12 -6.38
CA PRO A 116 -3.39 1.69 -6.88
C PRO A 116 -2.40 0.64 -7.40
N PRO A 117 -1.97 -0.38 -6.60
CA PRO A 117 -1.06 -1.40 -7.12
C PRO A 117 -1.70 -2.26 -8.22
N LEU A 118 -3.00 -2.57 -8.16
CA LEU A 118 -3.69 -3.32 -9.23
C LEU A 118 -3.59 -2.60 -10.58
N ILE A 119 -3.85 -1.29 -10.61
CA ILE A 119 -3.72 -0.49 -11.83
C ILE A 119 -2.25 -0.42 -12.25
N GLY A 120 -1.32 -0.28 -11.30
CA GLY A 120 0.12 -0.34 -11.54
C GLY A 120 0.54 -1.63 -12.27
N PHE A 121 0.09 -2.79 -11.78
CA PHE A 121 0.33 -4.08 -12.42
C PHE A 121 -0.33 -4.20 -13.78
N ALA A 122 -1.55 -3.71 -13.96
CA ALA A 122 -2.24 -3.78 -15.26
C ALA A 122 -1.45 -3.04 -16.35
N PHE A 123 -0.96 -1.83 -16.05
CA PHE A 123 -0.13 -1.07 -16.99
C PHE A 123 1.26 -1.68 -17.20
N LEU A 124 1.86 -2.24 -16.15
CA LEU A 124 3.12 -2.97 -16.26
C LEU A 124 2.98 -4.20 -17.18
N PHE A 125 1.93 -4.99 -16.97
CA PHE A 125 1.63 -6.17 -17.78
C PHE A 125 1.41 -5.79 -19.25
N PHE A 126 0.65 -4.72 -19.51
CA PHE A 126 0.43 -4.22 -20.87
C PHE A 126 1.75 -3.78 -21.53
N HIS A 127 2.60 -3.05 -20.80
CA HIS A 127 3.90 -2.61 -21.30
C HIS A 127 4.80 -3.81 -21.68
N ILE A 128 4.92 -4.80 -20.79
CA ILE A 128 5.71 -6.02 -21.04
C ILE A 128 5.16 -6.78 -22.26
N SER A 129 3.85 -6.99 -22.32
CA SER A 129 3.20 -7.72 -23.42
C SER A 129 3.41 -7.03 -24.77
N SER A 130 3.34 -5.69 -24.80
CA SER A 130 3.56 -4.89 -26.01
C SER A 130 5.03 -4.80 -26.45
N SER A 131 5.95 -5.20 -25.57
CA SER A 131 7.41 -5.20 -25.82
C SER A 131 7.92 -6.55 -26.30
N ILE A 132 7.24 -7.65 -25.94
CA ILE A 132 7.57 -9.01 -26.41
C ILE A 132 7.04 -9.26 -27.82
N GLY A 133 5.94 -8.60 -28.21
CA GLY A 133 5.34 -8.74 -29.54
C GLY A 133 6.00 -7.92 -30.66
N ARG A 134 7.12 -7.25 -30.38
CA ARG A 134 7.95 -6.51 -31.36
C ARG A 134 9.33 -7.14 -31.41
#